data_AF-A0A9N8VMC9-F1
#
_entry.id   AF-A0A9N8VMC9-F1
#
_cell.length_a   1.000
_cell.length_b   1.000
_cell.length_c   1.000
_cell.angle_alpha   90.00
_cell.angle_beta   90.00
_cell.angle_gamma   90.00
#
_symmetry.space_group_name_H-M   'P 1'
#
loop_
_entity.id
_entity.type
_entity.pdbx_description
1 polymer ?
#
loop_
_entity_poly.entity_id
_entity_poly.type
_entity_poly.pdbx_seq_one_letter_code
_entity_poly.pdbx_strand_id
1 'polypeptide(L)'
;MSLWREIQNEMFKLWFLADQDLLSENNSYRLKNIGQGLNRMQRCPSVSHVMHSILHRAQKSAGYWIGSSVIHLGDKNIPNALMFIDKYNQVSRILNPMLICLEGIQPLTNYNTGIRRYIEDTFGSVEELKKGICADFFRFAFDGSGADDAGSHIDGRLTSAWNWYSQIEKKGYFPVFLLTGFVGLDGEGF
;
A
#
# COMPACT_ATOMS: atom_id res chain seq x y z
N MET A 1 7.91 8.28 2.16
CA MET A 1 7.80 6.82 2.02
C MET A 1 8.91 6.06 2.78
N SER A 2 9.40 6.57 3.92
CA SER A 2 10.53 5.93 4.62
C SER A 2 10.12 4.66 5.36
N LEU A 3 8.95 4.65 6.02
CA LEU A 3 8.46 3.49 6.76
C LEU A 3 8.26 2.27 5.85
N TRP A 4 7.59 2.46 4.71
CA TRP A 4 7.32 1.36 3.78
C TRP A 4 8.60 0.72 3.25
N ARG A 5 9.58 1.55 2.88
CA ARG A 5 10.90 1.08 2.46
C ARG A 5 11.58 0.25 3.56
N GLU A 6 11.57 0.72 4.80
CA GLU A 6 12.18 -0.02 5.93
C GLU A 6 11.46 -1.36 6.19
N ILE A 7 10.14 -1.40 6.10
CA ILE A 7 9.36 -2.64 6.24
C ILE A 7 9.71 -3.63 5.14
N GLN A 8 9.76 -3.18 3.88
CA GLN A 8 10.10 -4.03 2.74
C GLN A 8 11.52 -4.59 2.83
N ASN A 9 12.49 -3.75 3.27
CA ASN A 9 13.86 -4.19 3.49
C ASN A 9 13.97 -5.32 4.53
N GLU A 10 13.06 -5.36 5.50
CA GLU A 10 13.05 -6.36 6.57
C GLU A 10 12.00 -7.46 6.32
N MET A 11 11.33 -7.47 5.16
CA MET A 11 10.17 -8.35 4.93
C MET A 11 10.54 -9.84 5.06
N PHE A 12 11.69 -10.26 4.53
CA PHE A 12 12.18 -11.64 4.69
C PHE A 12 12.34 -12.04 6.16
N LYS A 13 12.87 -11.14 6.98
CA LYS A 13 13.02 -11.38 8.43
C LYS A 13 11.66 -11.42 9.12
N LEU A 14 10.79 -10.46 8.81
CA LEU A 14 9.43 -10.41 9.35
C LEU A 14 8.64 -11.68 9.02
N TRP A 15 8.83 -12.24 7.83
CA TRP A 15 8.19 -13.49 7.41
C TRP A 15 8.66 -14.68 8.25
N PHE A 16 9.97 -14.82 8.44
CA PHE A 16 10.54 -15.85 9.32
C PHE A 16 10.05 -15.72 10.76
N LEU A 17 9.99 -14.49 11.30
CA LEU A 17 9.48 -14.24 12.65
C LEU A 17 7.98 -14.48 12.76
N ALA A 18 7.22 -14.26 11.70
CA ALA A 18 5.81 -14.60 11.65
C ALA A 18 5.61 -16.10 11.78
N ASP A 19 6.41 -16.92 11.10
CA ASP A 19 6.38 -18.39 11.28
C ASP A 19 6.73 -18.80 12.71
N GLN A 20 7.76 -18.18 13.32
CA GLN A 20 8.11 -18.43 14.72
C GLN A 20 6.96 -18.09 15.68
N ASP A 21 6.30 -16.96 15.48
CA ASP A 21 5.17 -16.56 16.31
C ASP A 21 3.96 -17.50 16.10
N LEU A 22 3.67 -17.91 14.86
CA LEU A 22 2.54 -18.78 14.52
C LEU A 22 2.72 -20.22 15.04
N LEU A 23 3.95 -20.75 14.96
CA LEU A 23 4.28 -22.15 15.25
C LEU A 23 4.80 -22.38 16.67
N SER A 24 4.95 -21.32 17.47
CA SER A 24 5.45 -21.44 18.84
C SER A 24 4.50 -22.26 19.72
N GLU A 25 5.03 -23.31 20.34
CA GLU A 25 4.32 -24.17 21.30
C GLU A 25 3.78 -23.38 22.51
N ASN A 26 4.44 -22.28 22.85
CA ASN A 26 4.10 -21.42 23.97
C ASN A 26 3.14 -20.27 23.59
N ASN A 27 2.67 -20.22 22.33
CA ASN A 27 1.82 -19.15 21.81
C ASN A 27 0.56 -19.72 21.16
N SER A 28 -0.36 -20.25 21.96
CA SER A 28 -1.63 -20.77 21.44
C SER A 28 -2.55 -19.67 20.93
N TYR A 29 -3.33 -19.97 19.89
CA TYR A 29 -4.37 -19.07 19.42
C TYR A 29 -5.65 -19.22 20.26
N ARG A 30 -6.46 -18.16 20.28
CA ARG A 30 -7.83 -18.18 20.80
C ARG A 30 -8.80 -17.85 19.67
N LEU A 31 -9.86 -18.62 19.55
CA LEU A 31 -10.93 -18.30 18.63
C LEU A 31 -11.76 -17.16 19.22
N LYS A 32 -11.83 -16.02 18.54
CA LYS A 32 -12.54 -14.83 19.02
C LYS A 32 -13.30 -14.18 17.89
N ASN A 33 -14.54 -13.73 18.16
CA ASN A 33 -15.26 -12.87 17.22
C ASN A 33 -14.72 -11.44 17.35
N ILE A 34 -14.25 -10.88 16.23
CA ILE A 34 -13.61 -9.55 16.18
C ILE A 34 -14.50 -8.51 15.50
N GLY A 35 -15.78 -8.81 15.28
CA GLY A 35 -16.71 -7.96 14.53
C GLY A 35 -16.77 -8.25 13.03
N GLN A 36 -15.81 -9.03 12.50
CA GLN A 36 -15.77 -9.52 11.12
C GLN A 36 -15.88 -11.05 11.04
N GLY A 37 -16.48 -11.67 12.06
CA GLY A 37 -16.55 -13.12 12.21
C GLY A 37 -15.48 -13.70 13.15
N LEU A 38 -15.47 -15.03 13.26
CA LEU A 38 -14.56 -15.76 14.14
C LEU A 38 -13.16 -15.83 13.53
N ASN A 39 -12.17 -15.36 14.28
CA ASN A 39 -10.78 -15.34 13.86
C ASN A 39 -9.89 -16.05 14.89
N ARG A 40 -8.83 -16.69 14.40
CA ARG A 40 -7.75 -17.24 15.24
C ARG A 40 -6.85 -16.09 15.68
N MET A 41 -7.10 -15.59 16.88
CA MET A 41 -6.31 -14.52 17.49
C MET A 41 -5.08 -15.11 18.17
N GLN A 42 -3.90 -14.64 17.79
CA GLN A 42 -2.63 -15.14 18.29
C GLN A 42 -1.67 -13.96 18.45
N ARG A 43 -0.88 -13.94 19.53
CA ARG A 43 0.08 -12.86 19.76
C ARG A 43 1.21 -12.94 18.73
N CYS A 44 1.83 -11.80 18.42
CA CYS A 44 2.95 -11.73 17.49
C CYS A 44 4.16 -11.03 18.16
N PRO A 45 4.70 -11.57 19.27
CA PRO A 45 5.72 -10.87 20.05
C PRO A 45 7.01 -10.59 19.24
N SER A 46 7.45 -11.53 18.41
CA SER A 46 8.69 -11.41 17.64
C SER A 46 8.53 -10.41 16.50
N VAL A 47 7.43 -10.51 15.75
CA VAL A 47 7.08 -9.56 14.68
C VAL A 47 6.87 -8.16 15.26
N SER A 48 6.17 -8.05 16.40
CA SER A 48 5.89 -6.78 17.06
C SER A 48 7.16 -6.05 17.48
N HIS A 49 8.10 -6.77 18.10
CA HIS A 49 9.38 -6.19 18.49
C HIS A 49 10.16 -5.59 17.31
N VAL A 50 10.25 -6.32 16.20
CA VAL A 50 10.94 -5.84 14.99
C VAL A 50 10.19 -4.68 14.34
N MET A 51 8.87 -4.75 14.25
CA MET A 51 8.06 -3.67 13.68
C MET A 51 8.16 -2.37 14.48
N HIS A 52 8.21 -2.42 15.81
CA HIS A 52 8.48 -1.25 16.65
C HIS A 52 9.87 -0.66 16.39
N SER A 53 10.87 -1.51 16.19
CA SER A 53 12.23 -1.08 15.83
C SER A 53 12.27 -0.40 14.46
N ILE A 54 11.59 -0.95 13.46
CA ILE A 54 11.44 -0.38 12.11
C ILE A 54 10.75 0.98 12.17
N LEU A 55 9.62 1.07 12.87
CA LEU A 55 8.89 2.32 13.06
C LEU A 55 9.77 3.38 13.70
N HIS A 56 10.50 3.03 14.75
CA HIS A 56 11.40 3.95 15.43
C HIS A 56 12.51 4.48 14.51
N ARG A 57 13.14 3.61 13.70
CA ARG A 57 14.14 4.05 12.70
C ARG A 57 13.53 5.00 11.68
N ALA A 58 12.34 4.68 11.17
CA ALA A 58 11.63 5.51 10.19
C ALA A 58 11.27 6.88 10.79
N GLN A 59 10.78 6.93 12.03
CA GLN A 59 10.49 8.16 12.76
C GLN A 59 11.73 9.02 12.94
N LYS A 60 12.85 8.42 13.38
CA LYS A 60 14.12 9.13 13.56
C LYS A 60 14.65 9.70 12.23
N SER A 61 14.54 8.93 11.14
CA SER A 61 14.98 9.37 9.81
C SER A 61 14.09 10.47 9.22
N ALA A 62 12.81 10.54 9.58
CA ALA A 62 11.88 11.53 9.02
C ALA A 62 12.07 12.94 9.60
N GLY A 63 12.71 13.08 10.77
CA GLY A 63 12.83 14.35 11.49
C GLY A 63 11.51 14.79 12.13
N TYR A 64 10.44 14.93 11.32
CA TYR A 64 9.07 15.16 11.76
C TYR A 64 8.16 14.01 11.31
N TRP A 65 7.46 13.38 12.25
CA TRP A 65 6.63 12.21 11.98
C TRP A 65 5.15 12.59 11.76
N ILE A 66 4.62 12.22 10.61
CA ILE A 66 3.20 12.34 10.27
C ILE A 66 2.69 10.93 9.95
N GLY A 67 1.96 10.32 10.88
CA GLY A 67 1.43 8.96 10.74
C GLY A 67 1.06 8.34 12.09
N SER A 68 0.36 7.20 12.05
CA SER A 68 0.09 6.43 13.27
C SER A 68 1.40 5.92 13.87
N SER A 69 1.53 6.00 15.19
CA SER A 69 2.60 5.33 15.95
C SER A 69 2.15 3.98 16.53
N VAL A 70 0.90 3.59 16.28
CA VAL A 70 0.31 2.35 16.78
C VAL A 70 0.54 1.24 15.77
N ILE A 71 1.03 0.10 16.26
CA ILE A 71 1.24 -1.12 15.49
C ILE A 71 0.23 -2.15 15.99
N HIS A 72 -0.69 -2.55 15.12
CA HIS A 72 -1.70 -3.56 15.41
C HIS A 72 -1.16 -4.95 15.07
N LEU A 73 -1.05 -5.82 16.06
CA LEU A 73 -0.55 -7.19 15.93
C LEU A 73 -1.13 -8.07 17.04
N GLY A 74 -1.76 -9.19 16.66
CA GLY A 74 -2.43 -10.08 17.59
C GLY A 74 -3.67 -9.48 18.25
N ASP A 75 -4.37 -8.58 17.56
CA ASP A 75 -5.54 -7.86 18.05
C ASP A 75 -6.74 -7.94 17.09
N LYS A 76 -7.78 -7.14 17.32
CA LYS A 76 -9.00 -7.16 16.49
C LYS A 76 -8.78 -6.70 15.04
N ASN A 77 -7.72 -5.93 14.76
CA ASN A 77 -7.45 -5.38 13.42
C ASN A 77 -6.48 -6.30 12.66
N ILE A 78 -5.49 -6.85 13.36
CA ILE A 78 -4.50 -7.79 12.80
C ILE A 78 -4.45 -9.02 13.72
N PRO A 79 -5.27 -10.05 13.47
CA PRO A 79 -5.47 -11.14 14.44
C PRO A 79 -4.25 -12.01 14.73
N ASN A 80 -3.32 -12.12 13.78
CA ASN A 80 -2.14 -12.97 13.89
C ASN A 80 -1.08 -12.53 12.88
N ALA A 81 0.11 -13.16 12.93
CA ALA A 81 1.25 -12.76 12.13
C ALA A 81 1.07 -13.08 10.63
N LEU A 82 0.27 -14.09 10.28
CA LEU A 82 -0.07 -14.38 8.88
C LEU A 82 -0.85 -13.21 8.26
N MET A 83 -1.84 -12.68 9.00
CA MET A 83 -2.64 -11.54 8.53
C MET A 83 -1.84 -10.25 8.46
N PHE A 84 -0.83 -10.09 9.31
CA PHE A 84 0.15 -9.02 9.18
C PHE A 84 0.91 -9.14 7.85
N ILE A 85 1.52 -10.29 7.56
CA ILE A 85 2.32 -10.48 6.34
C ILE A 85 1.47 -10.26 5.10
N ASP A 86 0.28 -10.84 5.05
CA ASP A 86 -0.64 -10.72 3.91
C ASP A 86 -0.98 -9.25 3.62
N LYS A 87 -1.48 -8.52 4.62
CA LYS A 87 -1.90 -7.11 4.47
C LYS A 87 -0.76 -6.21 4.04
N TYR A 88 0.42 -6.38 4.63
CA TYR A 88 1.55 -5.52 4.27
C TYR A 88 2.04 -5.86 2.86
N ASN A 89 2.11 -7.13 2.47
CA ASN A 89 2.48 -7.50 1.09
C ASN A 89 1.55 -6.91 0.02
N GLN A 90 0.28 -6.62 0.32
CA GLN A 90 -0.64 -5.99 -0.64
C GLN A 90 -0.23 -4.56 -1.04
N VAL A 91 0.57 -3.85 -0.23
CA VAL A 91 0.97 -2.47 -0.54
C VAL A 91 1.88 -2.41 -1.79
N SER A 92 2.74 -3.40 -2.03
CA SER A 92 3.53 -3.43 -3.26
C SER A 92 2.60 -3.60 -4.48
N ARG A 93 1.62 -4.50 -4.37
CA ARG A 93 0.61 -4.75 -5.41
C ARG A 93 -0.19 -3.49 -5.74
N ILE A 94 -0.62 -2.75 -4.73
CA ILE A 94 -1.45 -1.55 -4.94
C ILE A 94 -0.67 -0.36 -5.53
N LEU A 95 0.64 -0.29 -5.28
CA LEU A 95 1.49 0.77 -5.84
C LEU A 95 1.97 0.46 -7.27
N ASN A 96 2.01 -0.81 -7.65
CA ASN A 96 2.62 -1.24 -8.91
C ASN A 96 1.99 -0.62 -10.17
N PRO A 97 0.65 -0.54 -10.33
CA PRO A 97 0.06 0.03 -11.54
C PRO A 97 0.35 1.53 -11.71
N MET A 98 0.38 2.28 -10.61
CA MET A 98 0.83 3.67 -10.62
C MET A 98 2.29 3.78 -11.04
N LEU A 99 3.17 2.93 -10.52
CA LEU A 99 4.59 2.93 -10.86
C LEU A 99 4.81 2.66 -12.35
N ILE A 100 4.16 1.62 -12.89
CA ILE A 100 4.19 1.28 -14.32
C ILE A 100 3.76 2.48 -15.17
N CYS A 101 2.68 3.15 -14.79
CA CYS A 101 2.21 4.35 -15.49
C CYS A 101 3.27 5.45 -15.48
N LEU A 102 3.78 5.82 -14.30
CA LEU A 102 4.76 6.91 -14.16
C LEU A 102 6.07 6.63 -14.91
N GLU A 103 6.57 5.39 -14.83
CA GLU A 103 7.79 4.96 -15.53
C GLU A 103 7.57 4.87 -17.05
N GLY A 104 6.37 4.49 -17.48
CA GLY A 104 6.00 4.33 -18.89
C GLY A 104 5.79 5.64 -19.66
N ILE A 105 5.44 6.75 -18.98
CA ILE A 105 5.16 8.05 -19.64
C ILE A 105 6.37 8.57 -20.43
N GLN A 106 7.58 8.52 -19.84
CA GLN A 106 8.76 9.10 -20.49
C GLN A 106 9.20 8.31 -21.73
N PRO A 107 9.35 6.97 -21.69
CA PRO A 107 9.56 6.17 -22.89
C PRO A 107 8.49 6.44 -23.96
N LEU A 108 7.21 6.41 -23.59
CA LEU A 108 6.10 6.60 -24.51
C LEU A 108 6.18 7.94 -25.27
N THR A 109 6.45 9.03 -24.55
CA THR A 109 6.60 10.37 -25.14
C THR A 109 7.90 10.55 -25.92
N ASN A 110 8.92 9.74 -25.68
CA ASN A 110 10.16 9.75 -26.45
C ASN A 110 9.99 9.08 -27.82
N TYR A 111 9.23 7.99 -27.88
CA TYR A 111 9.01 7.26 -29.14
C TYR A 111 7.86 7.82 -29.98
N ASN A 112 6.88 8.49 -29.39
CA ASN A 112 5.70 8.98 -30.10
C ASN A 112 5.48 10.49 -29.90
N THR A 113 5.79 11.26 -30.94
CA THR A 113 5.64 12.73 -30.95
C THR A 113 4.18 13.19 -30.86
N GLY A 114 3.23 12.39 -31.38
CA GLY A 114 1.80 12.67 -31.26
C GLY A 114 1.31 12.56 -29.82
N ILE A 115 1.75 11.52 -29.10
CA ILE A 115 1.41 11.34 -27.68
C ILE A 115 2.09 12.41 -26.83
N ARG A 116 3.35 12.77 -27.12
CA ARG A 116 4.01 13.89 -26.45
C ARG A 116 3.19 15.17 -26.58
N ARG A 117 2.78 15.52 -27.80
CA ARG A 117 1.96 16.71 -28.05
C ARG A 117 0.63 16.65 -27.31
N TYR A 118 -0.07 15.51 -27.34
CA TYR A 118 -1.29 15.33 -26.56
C TYR A 118 -1.07 15.60 -25.06
N ILE A 119 0.02 15.10 -24.48
CA ILE A 119 0.34 15.30 -23.06
C ILE A 119 0.66 16.77 -22.77
N GLU A 120 1.44 17.43 -23.62
CA GLU A 120 1.79 18.84 -23.48
C GLU A 120 0.54 19.74 -23.61
N ASP A 121 -0.31 19.50 -24.61
CA ASP A 121 -1.54 20.27 -24.86
C ASP A 121 -2.59 20.06 -23.73
N THR A 122 -2.66 18.85 -23.14
CA THR A 122 -3.70 18.52 -22.14
C THR A 122 -3.25 18.77 -20.70
N PHE A 123 -1.99 18.47 -20.37
CA PHE A 123 -1.46 18.47 -19.00
C PHE A 123 -0.29 19.44 -18.80
N GLY A 124 0.10 20.20 -19.83
CA GLY A 124 1.18 21.17 -19.81
C GLY A 124 2.56 20.56 -20.01
N SER A 125 2.90 19.49 -19.29
CA SER A 125 4.15 18.74 -19.50
C SER A 125 4.09 17.32 -18.92
N VAL A 126 5.07 16.49 -19.29
CA VAL A 126 5.28 15.17 -18.67
C VAL A 126 5.44 15.27 -17.15
N GLU A 127 6.19 16.26 -16.68
CA GLU A 127 6.44 16.45 -15.25
C GLU A 127 5.18 16.89 -14.50
N GLU A 128 4.39 17.80 -15.06
CA GLU A 128 3.12 18.23 -14.47
C GLU A 128 2.08 17.10 -14.46
N LEU A 129 2.02 16.27 -15.50
CA LEU A 129 1.20 15.06 -15.51
C LEU A 129 1.60 14.09 -14.38
N LYS A 130 2.90 13.77 -14.24
CA LYS A 130 3.40 12.88 -13.19
C LYS A 130 3.08 13.43 -11.79
N LYS A 131 3.32 14.72 -11.57
CA LYS A 131 2.98 15.40 -10.30
C LYS A 131 1.48 15.38 -10.05
N GLY A 132 0.65 15.60 -11.07
CA GLY A 132 -0.81 15.56 -10.98
C GLY A 132 -1.32 14.19 -10.56
N ILE A 133 -0.83 13.12 -11.20
CA ILE A 133 -1.16 11.74 -10.82
C ILE A 133 -0.74 11.46 -9.37
N CYS A 134 0.51 11.76 -9.02
CA CYS A 134 1.02 11.56 -7.66
C CYS A 134 0.21 12.36 -6.61
N ALA A 135 -0.09 13.63 -6.89
CA ALA A 135 -0.80 14.49 -5.98
C ALA A 135 -2.23 14.00 -5.75
N ASP A 136 -2.94 13.56 -6.80
CA ASP A 136 -4.27 12.97 -6.68
C ASP A 136 -4.23 11.64 -5.91
N PHE A 137 -3.30 10.75 -6.27
CA PHE A 137 -3.13 9.46 -5.59
C PHE A 137 -2.82 9.64 -4.11
N PHE A 138 -1.80 10.41 -3.73
CA PHE A 138 -1.45 10.58 -2.32
C PHE A 138 -2.48 11.38 -1.52
N ARG A 139 -3.33 12.18 -2.17
CA ARG A 139 -4.42 12.90 -1.51
C ARG A 139 -5.61 11.99 -1.19
N PHE A 140 -5.94 11.05 -2.07
CA PHE A 140 -7.19 10.30 -1.98
C PHE A 140 -7.00 8.78 -1.79
N ALA A 141 -5.95 8.18 -2.34
CA ALA A 141 -5.72 6.74 -2.24
C ALA A 141 -5.28 6.29 -0.83
N PHE A 142 -4.77 7.17 0.01
CA PHE A 142 -4.34 6.83 1.38
C PHE A 142 -5.02 7.68 2.46
N ASP A 143 -6.16 8.28 2.14
CA ASP A 143 -6.91 9.14 3.06
C ASP A 143 -7.63 8.36 4.18
N GLY A 144 -7.80 7.04 4.01
CA GLY A 144 -8.48 6.17 4.96
C GLY A 144 -10.01 6.30 4.97
N SER A 145 -10.60 7.02 4.03
CA SER A 145 -12.07 7.20 3.90
C SER A 145 -12.83 5.93 3.52
N GLY A 146 -12.12 4.89 3.06
CA GLY A 146 -12.72 3.61 2.66
C GLY A 146 -13.19 2.70 3.81
N ALA A 147 -13.00 3.07 5.08
CA ALA A 147 -13.39 2.24 6.21
C ALA A 147 -13.95 3.05 7.39
N ASP A 148 -15.13 2.63 7.87
CA ASP A 148 -15.96 3.34 8.88
C ASP A 148 -15.29 3.56 10.26
N ASP A 149 -14.15 2.92 10.56
CA ASP A 149 -13.50 3.03 11.88
C ASP A 149 -11.95 2.94 11.83
N ALA A 150 -11.35 3.05 10.64
CA ALA A 150 -9.98 2.57 10.42
C ALA A 150 -9.07 3.45 9.56
N GLY A 151 -9.33 4.76 9.42
CA GLY A 151 -8.57 5.61 8.51
C GLY A 151 -7.04 5.66 8.74
N SER A 152 -6.58 5.35 9.96
CA SER A 152 -5.15 5.25 10.27
C SER A 152 -4.53 3.86 10.05
N HIS A 153 -5.34 2.82 9.87
CA HIS A 153 -4.91 1.42 9.78
C HIS A 153 -4.56 1.05 8.34
N ILE A 154 -3.76 0.00 8.17
CA ILE A 154 -3.36 -0.48 6.85
C ILE A 154 -4.56 -0.89 6.01
N ASP A 155 -5.58 -1.51 6.61
CA ASP A 155 -6.80 -1.92 5.89
C ASP A 155 -7.54 -0.73 5.29
N GLY A 156 -7.84 0.30 6.11
CA GLY A 156 -8.55 1.48 5.63
C GLY A 156 -7.80 2.19 4.51
N ARG A 157 -6.46 2.23 4.60
CA ARG A 157 -5.58 2.78 3.56
C ARG A 157 -5.57 1.94 2.28
N LEU A 158 -5.53 0.61 2.39
CA LEU A 158 -5.62 -0.28 1.24
C LEU A 158 -7.00 -0.20 0.58
N THR A 159 -8.07 -0.10 1.37
CA THR A 159 -9.44 0.08 0.86
C THR A 159 -9.62 1.41 0.14
N SER A 160 -9.11 2.52 0.69
CA SER A 160 -9.10 3.81 -0.02
C SER A 160 -8.33 3.74 -1.34
N ALA A 161 -7.18 3.07 -1.35
CA ALA A 161 -6.37 2.94 -2.56
C ALA A 161 -7.08 2.08 -3.61
N TRP A 162 -7.73 1.00 -3.18
CA TRP A 162 -8.56 0.19 -4.05
C TRP A 162 -9.72 1.01 -4.65
N ASN A 163 -10.41 1.79 -3.82
CA ASN A 163 -11.49 2.67 -4.25
C ASN A 163 -11.02 3.80 -5.19
N TRP A 164 -9.77 4.26 -5.03
CA TRP A 164 -9.17 5.19 -5.97
C TRP A 164 -9.00 4.56 -7.36
N TYR A 165 -8.51 3.32 -7.41
CA TYR A 165 -8.37 2.59 -8.68
C TYR A 165 -9.72 2.19 -9.28
N SER A 166 -10.75 1.92 -8.48
CA SER A 166 -12.11 1.63 -8.99
C SER A 166 -12.81 2.82 -9.63
N GLN A 167 -12.21 4.02 -9.51
CA GLN A 167 -12.69 5.27 -10.12
C GLN A 167 -11.69 5.83 -11.13
N ILE A 168 -10.64 5.07 -11.48
CA ILE A 168 -9.56 5.52 -12.34
C ILE A 168 -10.09 5.97 -13.71
N GLU A 169 -11.13 5.31 -14.21
CA GLU A 169 -11.80 5.59 -15.49
C GLU A 169 -12.45 6.97 -15.55
N LYS A 170 -12.74 7.56 -14.39
CA LYS A 170 -13.31 8.92 -14.27
C LYS A 170 -12.22 9.99 -14.22
N LYS A 171 -10.95 9.62 -14.09
CA LYS A 171 -9.83 10.57 -13.99
C LYS A 171 -9.41 11.01 -15.40
N GLY A 172 -9.14 12.31 -15.58
CA GLY A 172 -8.76 12.86 -16.88
C GLY A 172 -7.47 12.26 -17.48
N TYR A 173 -6.60 11.70 -16.64
CA TYR A 173 -5.38 11.00 -17.06
C TYR A 173 -5.56 9.50 -17.27
N PHE A 174 -6.78 8.97 -17.23
CA PHE A 174 -7.05 7.55 -17.51
C PHE A 174 -6.50 7.07 -18.87
N PRO A 175 -6.60 7.83 -19.98
CA PRO A 175 -6.01 7.41 -21.25
C PRO A 175 -4.51 7.16 -21.15
N VAL A 176 -3.80 7.91 -20.31
CA VAL A 176 -2.37 7.72 -20.08
C VAL A 176 -2.10 6.38 -19.41
N PHE A 177 -2.89 6.01 -18.39
CA PHE A 177 -2.79 4.69 -17.74
C PHE A 177 -2.91 3.57 -18.77
N LEU A 178 -3.92 3.63 -19.66
CA LEU A 178 -4.10 2.64 -20.73
C LEU A 178 -2.91 2.59 -21.69
N LEU A 179 -2.41 3.74 -22.14
CA LEU A 179 -1.25 3.83 -23.04
C LEU A 179 0.04 3.28 -22.43
N THR A 180 0.16 3.33 -21.11
CA THR A 180 1.29 2.78 -20.35
C THR A 180 1.12 1.31 -19.96
N GLY A 181 0.05 0.65 -20.41
CA GLY A 181 -0.17 -0.78 -20.18
C GLY A 181 -0.95 -1.13 -18.91
N PHE A 182 -1.75 -0.19 -18.38
CA PHE A 182 -2.66 -0.49 -17.27
C PHE A 182 -3.74 -1.49 -17.70
N VAL A 183 -3.82 -2.62 -16.99
CA VAL A 183 -4.80 -3.70 -17.19
C VAL A 183 -5.71 -3.92 -15.97
N GLY A 184 -5.44 -3.25 -14.85
CA GLY A 184 -6.14 -3.43 -13.57
C GLY A 184 -5.16 -3.59 -12.39
N LEU A 185 -5.68 -3.71 -11.17
CA LEU A 185 -4.87 -3.96 -9.97
C LEU A 185 -4.27 -5.38 -9.93
N ASP A 186 -4.96 -6.34 -10.53
CA ASP A 186 -4.66 -7.77 -10.38
C ASP A 186 -3.98 -8.35 -11.63
N GLY A 187 -3.84 -7.56 -12.69
CA GLY A 187 -3.19 -7.98 -13.93
C GLY A 187 -3.93 -9.06 -14.72
N GLU A 188 -5.06 -9.58 -14.22
CA GLU A 188 -5.91 -10.50 -14.96
C GLU A 188 -6.77 -9.70 -15.95
N GLY A 189 -6.35 -9.75 -17.22
CA GLY A 189 -7.15 -9.28 -18.34
C GLY A 189 -8.42 -10.09 -18.52
N PHE A 190 -9.39 -9.48 -19.21
CA PHE A 190 -10.62 -10.12 -19.67
C PHE A 190 -10.40 -11.47 -20.39
#